data_AF-I3SHU6-F1
#
_entry.id   AF-I3SHU6-F1
#
_cell.length_a   1.000
_cell.length_b   1.000
_cell.length_c   1.000
_cell.angle_alpha   90.00
_cell.angle_beta   90.00
_cell.angle_gamma   90.00
#
_symmetry.space_group_name_H-M   'P 1'
#
loop_
_entity.id
_entity.type
_entity.pdbx_description
1 polymer ?
#
loop_
_entity_poly.entity_id
_entity_poly.type
_entity_poly.pdbx_seq_one_letter_code
_entity_poly.pdbx_strand_id
1 'polypeptide(L)' 'MKKVLEALESLKKKSDAQPEEILPIEKLIGEAYSVIDKAIRVGTLHRNTGGHRKPRLARRKKVVEIHHGWYTPVSDGSV' A
#
# COMPACT_ATOMS: atom_id res chain seq x y z
N MET A 1 9.57 1.30 4.48
CA MET A 1 8.72 1.97 3.47
C MET A 1 9.30 1.95 2.08
N LYS A 2 10.58 2.28 1.87
CA LYS A 2 11.21 2.26 0.53
C LYS A 2 11.07 0.91 -0.19
N LYS A 3 11.28 -0.20 0.54
CA LYS A 3 11.05 -1.57 0.04
C LYS A 3 9.65 -1.82 -0.52
N VAL A 4 8.60 -1.31 0.14
CA VAL A 4 7.21 -1.43 -0.33
C VAL A 4 7.00 -0.61 -1.60
N LEU A 5 7.62 0.58 -1.68
CA LEU A 5 7.53 1.43 -2.86
C LEU A 5 8.27 0.85 -4.07
N GLU A 6 9.46 0.29 -3.87
CA GLU A 6 10.24 -0.37 -4.92
C GLU A 6 9.55 -1.64 -5.43
N ALA A 7 8.96 -2.43 -4.53
CA ALA A 7 8.16 -3.61 -4.90
C ALA A 7 6.92 -3.22 -5.71
N LEU A 8 6.18 -2.18 -5.28
CA LEU A 8 5.01 -1.67 -6.01
C LEU A 8 5.39 -1.04 -7.36
N GLU A 9 6.54 -0.38 -7.47
CA GLU A 9 7.01 0.19 -8.74
C GLU A 9 7.46 -0.89 -9.72
N SER A 10 8.11 -1.93 -9.21
CA SER A 10 8.50 -3.11 -9.99
C SER A 10 7.27 -3.84 -10.52
N LEU A 11 6.21 -3.97 -9.69
CA LEU A 11 4.95 -4.56 -10.10
C LEU A 11 4.19 -3.69 -11.12
N LYS A 12 4.27 -2.36 -11.02
CA LYS A 12 3.68 -1.45 -12.01
C LYS A 12 4.35 -1.56 -13.39
N LYS A 13 5.67 -1.81 -13.41
CA LYS A 13 6.45 -1.93 -14.66
C LYS A 13 6.27 -3.29 -15.35
N LYS A 14 5.91 -4.33 -14.61
CA LYS A 14 5.61 -5.65 -15.19
C LYS A 14 4.17 -5.69 -15.67
N SER A 15 3.99 -5.86 -16.97
CA SER A 15 2.69 -5.86 -17.65
C SER A 15 1.85 -7.14 -17.44
N ASP A 16 2.45 -8.19 -16.86
CA ASP A 16 1.91 -9.55 -16.79
C ASP A 16 1.94 -10.06 -15.33
N ALA A 17 1.52 -9.21 -14.40
CA ALA A 17 1.48 -9.57 -12.99
C ALA A 17 0.41 -10.66 -12.79
N GLN A 18 0.76 -11.72 -12.05
CA GLN A 18 -0.16 -12.76 -11.62
C GLN A 18 -0.70 -12.44 -10.21
N PRO A 19 -1.93 -12.87 -9.85
CA PRO A 19 -2.52 -12.60 -8.54
C PRO A 19 -1.65 -13.05 -7.35
N GLU A 20 -0.82 -14.05 -7.59
CA GLU A 20 0.10 -14.64 -6.61
C GLU A 20 1.21 -13.66 -6.17
N GLU A 21 1.60 -12.70 -7.02
CA GLU A 21 2.62 -11.69 -6.69
C GLU A 21 2.10 -10.63 -5.70
N ILE A 22 0.77 -10.56 -5.46
CA ILE A 22 0.18 -9.65 -4.47
C ILE A 22 0.44 -10.13 -3.04
N LEU A 23 0.41 -11.44 -2.78
CA LEU A 23 0.57 -12.02 -1.44
C LEU A 23 1.85 -11.54 -0.71
N PRO A 24 3.05 -11.55 -1.33
CA PRO A 24 4.24 -11.02 -0.69
C PRO A 24 4.16 -9.49 -0.46
N ILE A 25 3.47 -8.75 -1.31
CA ILE A 25 3.28 -7.30 -1.15
C ILE A 25 2.37 -7.01 0.05
N GLU A 26 1.31 -7.79 0.25
CA GLU A 26 0.42 -7.63 1.40
C GLU A 26 1.14 -7.90 2.72
N LYS A 27 2.01 -8.91 2.76
CA LYS A 27 2.87 -9.17 3.91
C LYS A 27 3.80 -7.99 4.21
N LEU A 28 4.44 -7.43 3.18
CA LEU A 28 5.31 -6.25 3.32
C LEU A 28 4.54 -4.99 3.75
N ILE A 29 3.27 -4.85 3.34
CA ILE A 29 2.38 -3.77 3.80
C ILE A 29 2.07 -3.94 5.30
N GLY A 30 1.74 -5.17 5.74
CA GLY A 30 1.49 -5.48 7.14
C GLY A 30 2.68 -5.19 8.05
N GLU A 31 3.88 -5.56 7.62
CA GLU A 31 5.13 -5.21 8.31
C GLU A 31 5.34 -3.70 8.37
N ALA A 32 5.07 -2.97 7.28
CA ALA A 32 5.18 -1.52 7.25
C ALA A 32 4.20 -0.83 8.20
N TYR A 33 2.96 -1.32 8.31
CA TYR A 33 1.98 -0.80 9.27
C TYR A 33 2.41 -1.05 10.72
N SER A 34 2.89 -2.26 11.01
CA SER A 34 3.39 -2.61 12.35
C SER A 34 4.55 -1.72 12.79
N VAL A 35 5.48 -1.40 11.88
CA VAL A 35 6.59 -0.47 12.17
C VAL A 35 6.09 0.95 12.41
N ILE A 36 5.11 1.42 11.63
CA ILE A 36 4.50 2.76 11.84
C ILE A 36 3.83 2.83 13.21
N ASP A 37 3.03 1.83 13.57
CA ASP A 37 2.29 1.82 14.83
C ASP A 37 3.22 1.70 16.03
N LYS A 38 4.27 0.90 15.91
CA LYS A 38 5.32 0.86 16.92
C LYS A 38 5.99 2.23 17.08
N ALA A 39 6.32 2.92 15.99
CA ALA A 39 6.94 4.25 16.02
C ALA A 39 6.04 5.34 16.62
N ILE A 40 4.72 5.28 16.36
CA ILE A 40 3.75 6.16 17.03
C ILE A 40 3.70 5.84 18.53
N ARG A 41 3.62 4.55 18.89
CA ARG A 41 3.53 4.11 20.28
C ARG A 41 4.77 4.50 21.10
N VAL A 42 5.97 4.37 20.53
CA VAL A 42 7.21 4.77 21.21
C VAL A 42 7.47 6.29 21.15
N GLY A 43 6.59 7.07 20.53
CA GLY A 43 6.69 8.52 20.46
C GLY A 43 7.79 9.06 19.53
N THR A 44 8.49 8.18 18.79
CA THR A 44 9.51 8.60 17.83
C THR A 44 8.90 9.25 16.58
N LEU A 45 7.61 9.03 16.34
CA LEU A 45 6.86 9.62 15.25
C LEU A 45 5.56 10.25 15.75
N HIS A 46 5.30 11.50 15.37
CA HIS A 46 4.03 12.15 15.68
C HIS A 46 2.84 11.46 14.99
N ARG A 47 1.72 11.37 15.70
CA ARG A 47 0.49 10.69 15.25
C ARG A 47 0.01 11.13 13.86
N ASN A 48 0.10 12.42 13.52
CA ASN A 48 -0.31 12.93 12.21
C ASN A 48 0.60 12.38 11.11
N THR A 49 1.91 12.33 11.36
CA THR A 49 2.88 11.80 10.40
C THR A 49 2.67 10.31 10.15
N GLY A 50 2.36 9.54 11.20
CA GLY A 50 1.95 8.14 11.06
C GLY A 50 0.62 7.98 10.30
N GLY A 51 -0.36 8.82 10.63
CA GLY A 51 -1.67 8.90 10.00
C GLY A 51 -1.64 9.24 8.50
N HIS A 52 -0.65 9.99 8.02
CA HIS A 52 -0.47 10.26 6.59
C HIS A 52 0.30 9.15 5.85
N ARG A 53 1.16 8.39 6.55
CA ARG A 53 1.99 7.33 5.93
C ARG A 53 1.18 6.08 5.59
N LYS A 54 0.21 5.69 6.42
CA LYS A 54 -0.69 4.55 6.17
C LYS A 54 -1.54 4.68 4.90
N PRO A 55 -2.32 5.75 4.69
CA PRO A 55 -3.12 5.94 3.49
C PRO A 55 -2.27 6.17 2.24
N ARG A 56 -1.04 6.70 2.37
CA ARG A 56 -0.12 6.84 1.21
C ARG A 56 0.25 5.48 0.61
N LEU A 57 0.41 4.44 1.44
CA LEU A 57 0.68 3.08 0.97
C LEU A 57 -0.59 2.45 0.35
N ALA A 58 -1.74 2.62 1.00
CA ALA A 58 -3.02 2.11 0.49
C ALA A 58 -3.40 2.71 -0.86
N ARG A 59 -3.23 4.03 -1.04
CA ARG A 59 -3.49 4.72 -2.33
C ARG A 59 -2.60 4.18 -3.45
N ARG A 60 -1.34 3.88 -3.16
CA ARG A 60 -0.43 3.31 -4.17
C ARG A 60 -0.77 1.86 -4.52
N LYS A 61 -1.23 1.05 -3.55
CA LYS A 61 -1.78 -0.30 -3.81
C LYS A 61 -2.94 -0.22 -4.80
N LYS A 62 -3.92 0.66 -4.52
CA LYS A 62 -5.10 0.88 -5.38
C LYS A 62 -4.72 1.27 -6.80
N VAL A 63 -3.73 2.14 -6.98
CA VAL A 63 -3.27 2.54 -8.32
C VAL A 63 -2.70 1.35 -9.12
N VAL A 64 -1.99 0.44 -8.45
CA VAL A 64 -1.44 -0.77 -9.09
C VAL A 64 -2.56 -1.77 -9.40
N GLU A 65 -3.52 -1.95 -8.49
CA GLU A 65 -4.68 -2.81 -8.70
C GLU A 65 -5.58 -2.32 -9.85
N ILE A 66 -5.75 -0.99 -9.99
CA ILE A 66 -6.47 -0.36 -11.12
C ILE A 66 -5.69 -0.54 -12.43
N HIS A 67 -4.37 -0.36 -12.40
CA HIS A 67 -3.52 -0.47 -13.59
C HIS A 67 -3.51 -1.88 -14.18
N HIS A 68 -3.59 -2.90 -13.32
CA HIS A 68 -3.64 -4.31 -13.72
C HIS A 68 -5.07 -4.82 -13.96
N GLY A 69 -6.09 -3.95 -13.85
CA GLY A 69 -7.49 -4.31 -14.10
C GLY A 69 -8.12 -5.23 -13.04
N TRP A 70 -7.42 -5.48 -11.92
CA TRP A 70 -7.90 -6.34 -10.82
C TRP A 70 -8.85 -5.65 -9.87
N TYR A 71 -8.90 -4.32 -9.91
CA TYR A 71 -9.83 -3.52 -9.13
C TYR A 71 -10.39 -2.40 -9.98
N THR A 72 -11.64 -2.53 -10.40
CA THR A 72 -12.46 -1.42 -10.85
C THR A 72 -13.17 -0.85 -9.63
N PRO A 73 -12.90 0.41 -9.22
CA PRO A 73 -13.71 1.03 -8.20
C PRO A 73 -15.13 1.12 -8.74
N VAL A 74 -16.05 0.36 -8.14
CA VAL A 74 -17.47 0.64 -8.29
C VAL A 74 -17.66 2.05 -7.75
N SER A 75 -18.05 2.97 -8.63
CA SER A 75 -18.52 4.29 -8.21
C SER A 75 -19.81 4.07 -7.46
N ASP A 76 -19.70 3.82 -6.15
CA ASP A 76 -20.85 3.85 -5.26
C ASP A 76 -21.30 5.31 -5.20
N GLY A 77 -22.22 5.62 -6.11
CA GLY A 77 -22.95 6.88 -6.12
C GLY A 77 -23.86 6.90 -4.91
N SER A 78 -23.42 7.52 -3.83
CA SER A 78 -24.29 7.99 -2.75
C SER A 78 -23.56 9.02 -1.89
N VAL A 79 -23.56 10.29 -2.31
CA VAL A 79 -24.38 11.40 -1.79
C VAL A 79 -24.09 12.69 -2.55
#